data_AF-A0A3N9MZJ1-F1
#
_entry.id   AF-A0A3N9MZJ1-F1
#
_cell.length_a   1.000
_cell.length_b   1.000
_cell.length_c   1.000
_cell.angle_alpha   90.00
_cell.angle_beta   90.00
_cell.angle_gamma   90.00
#
_symmetry.space_group_name_H-M   'P 1'
#
loop_
_entity.id
_entity.type
_entity.pdbx_description
1 polymer ?
#
loop_
_entity_poly.entity_id
_entity_poly.type
_entity_poly.pdbx_seq_one_letter_code
_entity_poly.pdbx_strand_id
1 'polypeptide(L)'
;MNYNKLTCEDAQVLIMGLIDGELTSEQQESLKKHIDSCSSCREQYELFSKLKEETLNMKLKPLPEMYWDEYWTHVYNKIERRAGWIFISIGLILIVSFGFYEFVKDFLMNSTQPLILRAGVSVLGIGIIITGISVLREKLMVRKKDKYRSILR
;
A
#
# COMPACT_ATOMS: atom_id res chain seq x y z
N MET A 1 19.89 39.73 -34.14
CA MET A 1 18.67 38.92 -33.94
C MET A 1 18.85 37.61 -34.68
N ASN A 2 19.42 36.58 -34.03
CA ASN A 2 19.66 35.28 -34.67
C ASN A 2 18.43 34.40 -34.43
N TYR A 3 17.54 34.35 -35.41
CA TYR A 3 16.46 33.37 -35.42
C TYR A 3 17.08 32.00 -35.73
N ASN A 4 17.20 31.18 -34.69
CA ASN A 4 17.50 29.76 -34.73
C ASN A 4 16.64 29.10 -35.83
N LYS A 5 17.27 28.72 -36.95
CA LYS A 5 16.67 27.72 -37.83
C LYS A 5 16.78 26.38 -37.10
N LEU A 6 15.66 25.88 -36.58
CA LEU A 6 15.55 24.53 -36.06
C LEU A 6 16.13 23.57 -37.10
N THR A 7 17.13 22.78 -36.72
CA THR A 7 17.75 21.81 -37.63
C THR A 7 16.89 20.54 -37.69
N CYS A 8 17.12 19.68 -38.69
CA CYS A 8 16.42 18.39 -38.77
C CYS A 8 16.79 17.46 -37.60
N GLU A 9 18.02 17.57 -37.09
CA GLU A 9 18.49 16.81 -35.92
C GLU A 9 17.76 17.24 -34.64
N ASP A 10 17.58 18.55 -34.44
CA ASP A 10 16.79 19.07 -33.31
C ASP A 10 15.31 18.69 -33.46
N ALA A 11 14.78 18.74 -34.68
CA ALA A 11 13.40 18.37 -34.97
C ALA A 11 13.11 16.92 -34.61
N GLN A 12 14.05 16.00 -34.87
CA GLN A 12 13.93 14.59 -34.50
C GLN A 12 13.75 14.39 -33.00
N VAL A 13 14.57 15.06 -32.19
CA VAL A 13 14.47 14.98 -30.73
C VAL A 13 13.13 15.52 -30.25
N LEU A 14 12.69 16.64 -30.82
CA LEU A 14 11.41 17.24 -30.49
C LEU A 14 10.22 16.36 -30.94
N ILE A 15 10.31 15.64 -32.06
CA ILE A 15 9.27 14.71 -32.50
C ILE A 15 9.02 13.62 -31.46
N MET A 16 10.09 13.04 -30.89
CA MET A 16 9.95 12.04 -29.82
C MET A 16 9.29 12.65 -28.58
N GLY A 17 9.78 13.80 -28.13
CA GLY A 17 9.19 14.51 -26.99
C GLY A 17 7.72 14.92 -27.22
N LEU A 18 7.33 15.22 -28.46
CA LEU A 18 5.94 15.53 -28.81
C LEU A 18 5.04 14.29 -28.66
N ILE A 19 5.54 13.13 -29.05
CA ILE A 19 4.82 11.86 -28.98
C ILE A 19 4.66 11.40 -27.54
N ASP A 20 5.64 11.67 -26.67
CA ASP A 20 5.57 11.37 -25.24
C ASP A 20 4.82 12.46 -24.43
N GLY A 21 4.56 13.63 -25.04
CA GLY A 21 3.82 14.74 -24.41
C GLY A 21 4.68 15.63 -23.51
N GLU A 22 6.00 15.64 -23.70
CA GLU A 22 6.99 16.33 -22.85
C GLU A 22 7.37 17.73 -23.36
N LEU A 23 6.88 18.16 -24.53
CA LEU A 23 7.22 19.46 -25.11
C LEU A 23 6.46 20.64 -24.49
N THR A 24 7.16 21.75 -24.32
CA THR A 24 6.55 23.05 -24.01
C THR A 24 5.84 23.65 -25.24
N SER A 25 4.90 24.57 -25.03
CA SER A 25 4.14 25.22 -26.12
C SER A 25 5.04 25.91 -27.16
N GLU A 26 6.15 26.51 -26.74
CA GLU A 26 7.11 27.18 -27.61
C GLU A 26 7.85 26.17 -28.52
N GLN A 27 8.26 25.03 -27.94
CA GLN A 27 8.91 23.94 -28.68
C GLN A 27 7.96 23.30 -29.69
N GLN A 28 6.69 23.11 -29.32
CA GLN A 28 5.66 22.58 -30.22
C GLN A 28 5.43 23.50 -31.42
N GLU A 29 5.33 24.83 -31.19
CA GLU A 29 5.13 25.79 -32.27
C GLU A 29 6.34 25.85 -33.22
N SER A 30 7.55 25.82 -32.66
CA SER A 30 8.80 25.76 -33.43
C SER A 30 8.90 24.49 -34.28
N LEU A 31 8.59 23.33 -33.69
CA LEU A 31 8.60 22.06 -34.38
C LEU A 31 7.55 22.01 -35.50
N LYS A 32 6.34 22.53 -35.26
CA LYS A 32 5.27 22.57 -36.26
C LYS A 32 5.68 23.38 -37.49
N LYS A 33 6.29 24.55 -37.30
CA LYS A 33 6.85 25.36 -38.40
C LYS A 33 7.90 24.61 -39.20
N HIS A 34 8.70 23.77 -38.54
CA HIS A 34 9.71 22.94 -39.22
C HIS A 34 9.08 21.78 -40.01
N ILE A 35 8.11 21.07 -39.43
CA ILE A 35 7.37 19.97 -40.11
C ILE A 35 6.58 20.47 -41.33
N ASP A 36 6.06 21.70 -41.26
CA ASP A 36 5.35 22.32 -42.38
C ASP A 36 6.29 22.63 -43.56
N SER A 37 7.57 22.91 -43.28
CA SER A 37 8.58 23.29 -44.29
C SER A 37 9.52 22.15 -44.71
N CYS A 38 9.62 21.06 -43.95
CA CYS A 38 10.51 19.93 -44.21
C CYS A 38 9.74 18.62 -44.41
N SER A 39 9.79 18.06 -45.62
CA SER A 39 9.12 16.80 -45.95
C SER A 39 9.66 15.61 -45.15
N SER A 40 10.98 15.55 -44.90
CA SER A 40 11.58 14.42 -44.17
C SER A 40 11.13 14.36 -42.71
N CYS A 41 11.02 15.51 -42.04
CA CYS A 41 10.56 15.57 -40.66
C CYS A 41 9.06 15.29 -40.53
N ARG A 42 8.27 15.64 -41.56
CA ARG A 42 6.86 15.27 -41.64
C ARG A 42 6.67 13.75 -41.72
N GLU A 43 7.41 13.10 -42.61
CA GLU A 43 7.36 11.64 -42.77
C GLU A 43 7.75 10.91 -41.48
N GLN A 44 8.78 11.40 -40.78
CA GLN A 44 9.19 10.83 -39.49
C GLN A 44 8.12 11.01 -38.40
N TYR A 45 7.51 12.20 -38.31
CA TYR A 45 6.42 12.43 -37.37
C TYR A 45 5.23 11.50 -37.63
N GLU A 46 4.84 11.32 -38.89
CA GLU A 46 3.76 10.39 -39.28
C GLU A 46 4.08 8.94 -38.92
N LEU A 47 5.32 8.50 -39.18
CA LEU A 47 5.79 7.15 -38.84
C LEU A 47 5.67 6.88 -37.33
N PHE A 48 6.23 7.77 -36.49
CA PHE A 48 6.21 7.55 -35.05
C PHE A 48 4.80 7.71 -34.45
N SER A 49 3.98 8.61 -34.99
CA SER A 49 2.58 8.75 -34.59
C SER A 49 1.80 7.45 -34.85
N LYS A 50 2.00 6.84 -36.03
CA LYS A 50 1.39 5.57 -36.38
C LYS A 50 1.85 4.42 -35.46
N LEU A 51 3.14 4.36 -35.12
CA LEU A 51 3.66 3.36 -34.18
C LEU A 51 3.03 3.49 -32.79
N LYS A 52 2.85 4.72 -32.29
CA LYS A 52 2.16 4.97 -31.02
C LYS A 52 0.72 4.46 -31.07
N GLU A 53 -0.01 4.76 -32.15
CA GLU A 53 -1.38 4.29 -32.33
C GLU A 53 -1.47 2.76 -32.37
N GLU A 54 -0.60 2.10 -33.13
CA GLU A 54 -0.56 0.63 -33.20
C GLU A 54 -0.23 0.00 -31.83
N THR A 55 0.69 0.59 -31.08
CA THR A 55 1.07 0.12 -29.74
C THR A 55 -0.07 0.31 -28.73
N LEU A 56 -0.80 1.42 -28.81
CA LEU A 56 -1.99 1.66 -27.98
C LEU A 56 -3.13 0.68 -28.27
N ASN A 57 -3.22 0.20 -29.51
CA ASN A 57 -4.21 -0.78 -29.93
C ASN A 57 -3.82 -2.23 -29.62
N MET A 58 -2.60 -2.48 -29.11
CA MET A 58 -2.22 -3.79 -28.61
C MET A 58 -3.04 -4.13 -27.35
N LYS A 59 -3.92 -5.12 -27.47
CA LYS A 59 -4.61 -5.68 -26.30
C LYS A 59 -3.60 -6.45 -25.46
N LEU A 60 -3.34 -5.95 -24.25
CA LEU A 60 -2.65 -6.73 -23.23
C LEU A 60 -3.43 -8.02 -22.99
N LYS A 61 -2.73 -9.15 -23.06
CA LYS A 61 -3.34 -10.46 -22.76
C LYS A 61 -3.85 -10.41 -21.31
N PRO A 62 -5.14 -10.69 -21.06
CA PRO A 62 -5.64 -10.74 -19.70
C PRO A 62 -4.88 -11.83 -18.94
N LEU A 63 -4.44 -11.54 -17.72
CA LEU A 63 -3.82 -12.55 -16.87
C LEU A 63 -4.81 -13.70 -16.62
N PRO A 64 -4.35 -14.96 -16.61
CA PRO A 64 -5.21 -16.11 -16.32
C PRO A 64 -5.93 -15.97 -14.97
N GLU A 65 -7.19 -16.41 -14.88
CA GLU A 65 -8.02 -16.35 -13.65
C GLU A 65 -7.34 -16.97 -12.43
N MET A 66 -6.50 -17.99 -12.61
CA MET A 66 -5.71 -18.64 -11.55
C MET A 66 -4.87 -17.65 -10.71
N TYR A 67 -4.34 -16.60 -11.34
CA TYR A 67 -3.54 -15.59 -10.63
C TYR A 67 -4.39 -14.66 -9.75
N TRP A 68 -5.67 -14.50 -10.08
CA TRP A 68 -6.58 -13.65 -9.30
C TRP A 68 -7.00 -14.33 -8.00
N ASP A 69 -7.29 -15.63 -8.03
CA ASP A 69 -7.69 -16.38 -6.84
C ASP A 69 -6.57 -16.47 -5.80
N GLU A 70 -5.33 -16.72 -6.24
CA GLU A 70 -4.18 -16.78 -5.34
C GLU A 70 -3.89 -15.41 -4.71
N TYR A 71 -4.02 -14.32 -5.49
CA TYR A 71 -3.87 -12.97 -4.98
C TYR A 71 -4.92 -12.63 -3.91
N TRP A 72 -6.20 -12.89 -4.19
CA TRP A 72 -7.30 -12.56 -3.27
C TRP A 72 -7.26 -13.38 -1.99
N THR A 73 -6.95 -14.67 -2.07
CA THR A 73 -6.82 -15.53 -0.88
C THR A 73 -5.69 -15.07 0.05
N HIS A 74 -4.57 -14.59 -0.47
CA HIS A 74 -3.48 -14.05 0.37
C HIS A 74 -3.81 -12.68 0.98
N VAL A 75 -4.54 -11.83 0.25
CA VAL A 75 -4.94 -10.50 0.73
C VAL A 75 -6.03 -10.60 1.81
N TYR A 76 -7.10 -11.37 1.57
CA TYR A 76 -8.21 -11.53 2.53
C TYR A 76 -7.74 -12.14 3.85
N ASN A 77 -6.96 -13.22 3.80
CA ASN A 77 -6.45 -13.90 4.99
C ASN A 77 -5.53 -13.01 5.86
N LYS A 78 -4.86 -12.02 5.25
CA LYS A 78 -4.00 -11.07 5.97
C LYS A 78 -4.82 -9.95 6.61
N ILE A 79 -5.86 -9.47 5.94
CA ILE A 79 -6.73 -8.38 6.42
C ILE A 79 -7.64 -8.88 7.53
N GLU A 80 -8.35 -9.99 7.33
CA GLU A 80 -9.31 -10.53 8.29
C GLU A 80 -8.66 -10.78 9.66
N ARG A 81 -7.46 -11.37 9.64
CA ARG A 81 -6.71 -11.63 10.87
C ARG A 81 -6.27 -10.34 11.56
N ARG A 82 -5.84 -9.30 10.83
CA ARG A 82 -5.42 -8.03 11.45
C ARG A 82 -6.62 -7.27 12.01
N ALA A 83 -7.71 -7.18 11.25
CA ALA A 83 -8.94 -6.54 11.68
C ALA A 83 -9.53 -7.24 12.91
N GLY A 84 -9.59 -8.58 12.91
CA GLY A 84 -10.07 -9.36 14.04
C GLY A 84 -9.29 -9.10 15.32
N TRP A 85 -7.96 -9.03 15.27
CA TRP A 85 -7.15 -8.69 16.44
C TRP A 85 -7.37 -7.26 16.95
N ILE A 86 -7.63 -6.30 16.05
CA ILE A 86 -7.96 -4.92 16.44
C ILE A 86 -9.29 -4.89 17.20
N PHE A 87 -10.33 -5.51 16.66
CA PHE A 87 -11.64 -5.57 17.32
C PHE A 87 -11.60 -6.31 18.66
N ILE A 88 -10.90 -7.45 18.73
CA ILE A 88 -10.69 -8.19 19.99
C ILE A 88 -9.97 -7.31 21.01
N SER A 89 -8.92 -6.59 20.60
CA SER A 89 -8.15 -5.72 21.51
C SER A 89 -9.02 -4.59 22.06
N ILE A 90 -9.83 -3.95 21.20
CA ILE A 90 -10.75 -2.89 21.61
C ILE A 90 -11.79 -3.44 22.59
N GLY A 91 -12.42 -4.57 22.28
CA GLY A 91 -13.39 -5.21 23.17
C GLY A 91 -12.80 -5.58 24.53
N LEU A 92 -11.58 -6.14 24.53
CA LEU A 92 -10.86 -6.46 25.76
C LEU A 92 -10.57 -5.21 26.58
N ILE A 93 -10.11 -4.11 25.96
CA ILE A 93 -9.82 -2.85 26.64
C ILE A 93 -11.09 -2.30 27.30
N LEU A 94 -12.23 -2.32 26.61
CA LEU A 94 -13.51 -1.84 27.17
C LEU A 94 -13.94 -2.68 28.38
N ILE A 95 -13.90 -4.01 28.26
CA ILE A 95 -14.27 -4.93 29.35
C ILE A 95 -13.34 -4.75 30.56
N VAL A 96 -12.03 -4.73 30.32
CA VAL A 96 -11.03 -4.55 31.39
C VAL A 96 -11.18 -3.17 32.04
N SER A 97 -11.40 -2.11 31.27
CA SER A 97 -11.57 -0.76 31.81
C SER A 97 -12.82 -0.63 32.67
N PHE A 98 -13.95 -1.19 32.21
CA PHE A 98 -15.20 -1.20 32.97
C PHE A 98 -15.09 -2.06 34.24
N GLY A 99 -14.55 -3.28 34.12
CA GLY A 99 -14.32 -4.16 35.27
C GLY A 99 -13.34 -3.57 36.28
N PHE A 100 -12.30 -2.87 35.80
CA PHE A 100 -11.36 -2.16 36.66
C PHE A 100 -12.02 -0.98 37.37
N TYR A 101 -12.88 -0.22 36.69
CA TYR A 101 -13.64 0.88 37.30
C TYR A 101 -14.53 0.38 38.44
N GLU A 102 -15.32 -0.67 38.20
CA GLU A 102 -16.17 -1.27 39.24
C GLU A 102 -15.32 -1.87 40.37
N PHE A 103 -14.19 -2.52 40.05
CA PHE A 103 -13.25 -3.01 41.06
C PHE A 103 -12.70 -1.87 41.94
N VAL A 104 -12.29 -0.73 41.35
CA VAL A 104 -11.80 0.40 42.14
C VAL A 104 -12.91 0.99 43.01
N LYS A 105 -14.11 1.17 42.45
CA LYS A 105 -15.25 1.76 43.16
C LYS A 105 -15.73 0.89 44.32
N ASP A 106 -15.96 -0.40 44.09
CA ASP A 106 -16.53 -1.28 45.11
C ASP A 106 -15.48 -1.85 46.05
N PHE A 107 -14.23 -2.02 45.58
CA PHE A 107 -13.18 -2.71 46.33
C PHE A 107 -12.12 -1.76 46.93
N LEU A 108 -11.76 -0.66 46.26
CA LEU A 108 -10.80 0.32 46.81
C LEU A 108 -11.47 1.40 47.65
N MET A 109 -12.69 1.83 47.30
CA MET A 109 -13.39 2.95 47.96
C MET A 109 -14.28 2.53 49.13
N ASN A 110 -14.81 1.29 49.16
CA ASN A 110 -15.60 0.80 50.31
C ASN A 110 -14.72 0.04 51.32
N SER A 111 -14.65 0.57 52.55
CA SER A 111 -13.83 0.09 53.67
C SER A 111 -14.47 -1.07 54.44
N THR A 112 -14.97 -2.09 53.76
CA THR A 112 -15.64 -3.26 54.39
C THR A 112 -14.99 -4.61 54.08
N GLN A 113 -13.98 -4.64 53.21
CA GLN A 113 -13.28 -5.86 52.78
C GLN A 113 -11.92 -6.04 53.48
N PRO A 114 -11.54 -7.27 53.87
CA PRO A 114 -10.24 -7.54 54.48
C PRO A 114 -9.07 -7.34 53.50
N LEU A 115 -8.01 -6.69 53.97
CA LEU A 115 -6.81 -6.31 53.22
C LEU A 115 -6.14 -7.46 52.43
N ILE A 116 -6.21 -8.68 52.95
CA ILE A 116 -5.63 -9.89 52.33
C ILE A 116 -6.35 -10.24 51.03
N LEU A 117 -7.68 -10.11 51.00
CA LEU A 117 -8.47 -10.39 49.80
C LEU A 117 -8.15 -9.35 48.70
N ARG A 118 -7.93 -8.09 49.10
CA ARG A 118 -7.49 -6.99 48.23
C ARG A 118 -6.18 -7.30 47.52
N ALA A 119 -5.18 -7.69 48.30
CA ALA A 119 -3.86 -7.99 47.78
C ALA A 119 -3.89 -9.24 46.90
N GLY A 120 -4.61 -10.29 47.32
CA GLY A 120 -4.71 -11.56 46.58
C GLY A 120 -5.31 -11.39 45.17
N VAL A 121 -6.45 -10.70 45.07
CA VAL A 121 -7.10 -10.45 43.77
C VAL A 121 -6.24 -9.56 42.87
N SER A 122 -5.56 -8.57 43.45
CA SER A 122 -4.66 -7.68 42.70
C SER A 122 -3.47 -8.43 42.10
N VAL A 123 -2.81 -9.29 42.90
CA VAL A 123 -1.66 -10.09 42.46
C VAL A 123 -2.09 -11.11 41.40
N LEU A 124 -3.24 -11.76 41.57
CA LEU A 124 -3.79 -12.69 40.57
C LEU A 124 -4.09 -11.99 39.24
N GLY A 125 -4.72 -10.81 39.27
CA GLY A 125 -5.01 -10.02 38.07
C GLY A 125 -3.74 -9.63 37.32
N ILE A 126 -2.72 -9.16 38.03
CA ILE A 126 -1.40 -8.85 37.45
C ILE A 126 -0.77 -10.09 36.82
N GLY A 127 -0.84 -11.25 37.49
CA GLY A 127 -0.32 -12.51 36.97
C GLY A 127 -0.96 -12.93 35.65
N ILE A 128 -2.29 -12.78 35.52
CA ILE A 128 -3.06 -13.07 34.29
C ILE A 128 -2.65 -12.13 33.16
N ILE A 129 -2.48 -10.83 33.45
CA ILE A 129 -2.05 -9.84 32.45
C ILE A 129 -0.64 -10.15 31.93
N ILE A 130 0.30 -10.45 32.83
CA ILE A 130 1.70 -10.75 32.46
C ILE A 130 1.77 -12.02 31.60
N THR A 131 1.07 -13.09 31.99
CA THR A 131 1.04 -14.33 31.19
C THR A 131 0.36 -14.12 29.85
N GLY A 132 -0.74 -13.35 29.81
CA GLY A 132 -1.42 -12.99 28.57
C GLY A 132 -0.51 -12.24 27.59
N ILE A 133 0.23 -11.23 28.07
CA ILE A 133 1.19 -10.47 27.25
C ILE A 133 2.34 -11.37 26.79
N SER A 134 2.85 -12.26 27.64
CA SER A 134 3.93 -13.20 27.29
C SER A 134 3.52 -14.12 26.13
N VAL A 135 2.35 -14.75 26.24
CA VAL A 135 1.81 -15.65 25.20
C VAL A 135 1.51 -14.89 23.91
N LEU A 136 0.96 -13.67 24.01
CA LEU A 136 0.69 -12.84 22.85
C LEU A 136 2.00 -12.46 22.13
N ARG A 137 3.02 -12.04 22.88
CA ARG A 137 4.34 -11.69 22.34
C ARG A 137 4.99 -12.89 21.66
N GLU A 138 4.94 -14.06 22.29
CA GLU A 138 5.47 -15.31 21.74
C GLU A 138 4.79 -15.67 20.41
N LYS A 139 3.45 -15.68 20.37
CA LYS A 139 2.70 -15.95 19.13
C LYS A 139 2.97 -14.94 18.03
N LEU A 140 3.12 -13.66 18.35
CA LEU A 140 3.45 -12.62 17.37
C LEU A 140 4.87 -12.78 16.81
N MET A 141 5.83 -13.17 17.65
CA MET A 141 7.23 -13.32 17.26
C MET A 141 7.46 -14.58 16.43
N VAL A 142 6.86 -15.71 16.82
CA VAL A 142 6.90 -16.98 16.05
C VAL A 142 6.30 -16.78 14.66
N ARG A 143 5.18 -16.05 14.56
CA ARG A 143 4.51 -15.78 13.28
C ARG A 143 5.32 -14.88 12.34
N LYS A 144 6.25 -14.06 12.84
CA LYS A 144 7.15 -13.23 12.02
C LYS A 144 8.40 -13.98 11.54
N LYS A 145 8.84 -15.03 12.25
CA LYS A 145 10.08 -15.77 11.94
C LYS A 145 9.88 -17.02 11.07
N ASP A 146 8.66 -17.36 10.72
CA ASP A 146 8.35 -18.58 9.99
C ASP A 146 8.61 -18.44 8.47
N LYS A 147 9.89 -18.36 8.10
CA LYS A 147 10.40 -18.26 6.71
C LYS A 147 10.21 -19.55 5.90
N TYR A 148 9.75 -20.64 6.52
CA TYR A 148 9.63 -21.97 5.89
C TYR A 148 8.19 -22.46 5.67
N ARG A 149 7.19 -21.60 5.87
CA ARG A 149 5.77 -21.97 5.71
C ARG A 149 5.30 -22.12 4.26
N SER A 150 6.17 -21.87 3.27
CA SER A 150 5.87 -21.93 1.83
C SER A 150 6.38 -23.20 1.13
N ILE A 151 6.90 -24.18 1.87
CA ILE A 151 7.29 -25.48 1.29
C ILE A 151 6.23 -26.50 1.68
N LEU A 152 5.11 -26.48 0.96
CA LEU A 152 4.20 -27.63 0.87
C LEU A 152 4.87 -28.66 -0.04
N ARG A 153 4.90 -29.92 0.40
CA ARG A 153 5.42 -31.06 -0.34
C ARG A 153 4.34 -31.69 -1.20
#